data_AF-A0A1T1H5C4-F1
#
_entry.id   AF-A0A1T1H5C4-F1
#
_cell.length_a   1.000
_cell.length_b   1.000
_cell.length_c   1.000
_cell.angle_alpha   90.00
_cell.angle_beta   90.00
_cell.angle_gamma   90.00
#
_symmetry.space_group_name_H-M   'P 1'
#
loop_
_entity.id
_entity.type
_entity.pdbx_description
1 polymer ?
#
loop_
_entity_poly.entity_id
_entity_poly.type
_entity_poly.pdbx_seq_one_letter_code
_entity_poly.pdbx_strand_id
1 'polypeptide(L)'
;MKTWLSKLARIGGASVALTLAVAMGPAHADEGFALDRAPNNTHDIAALQHGAQLFVNYCLNCHSANLVRYSSLEQIGISQKEIEQNLLFTTDKVGNTMTVAMRPDDAK
;
A
#
# COMPACT_ATOMS: atom_id res chain seq x y z
N MET A 1 35.72 14.19 51.05
CA MET A 1 34.56 15.10 50.86
C MET A 1 34.14 15.23 49.38
N LYS A 2 35.05 15.59 48.46
CA LYS A 2 34.73 15.82 47.03
C LYS A 2 34.17 14.60 46.26
N THR A 3 34.58 13.39 46.65
CA THR A 3 34.10 12.10 46.09
C THR A 3 32.70 11.71 46.57
N TRP A 4 32.24 12.26 47.70
CA TRP A 4 30.94 11.96 48.28
C TRP A 4 29.85 12.86 47.67
N LEU A 5 30.15 14.15 47.46
CA LEU A 5 29.28 15.07 46.73
C LEU A 5 29.05 14.64 45.27
N SER A 6 30.08 14.14 44.59
CA SER A 6 29.97 13.68 43.20
C SER A 6 29.19 12.37 43.05
N LYS A 7 29.23 11.48 44.06
CA LYS A 7 28.37 10.28 44.11
C LYS A 7 26.91 10.65 44.37
N LEU A 8 26.64 11.58 45.29
CA LEU A 8 25.29 12.09 45.56
C LEU A 8 24.68 12.80 44.34
N ALA A 9 25.46 13.61 43.62
CA ALA A 9 25.00 14.27 42.40
C ALA A 9 24.69 13.28 41.27
N ARG A 10 25.48 12.21 41.13
CA ARG A 10 25.24 11.14 40.14
C ARG A 10 24.03 10.29 40.48
N ILE A 11 23.83 9.96 41.75
CA ILE A 11 22.65 9.23 42.21
C ILE A 11 21.40 10.10 42.05
N GLY A 12 21.46 11.37 42.45
CA GLY A 12 20.36 12.32 42.25
C GLY A 12 20.01 12.50 40.77
N GLY A 13 21.00 12.65 39.89
CA GLY A 13 20.78 12.73 38.44
C GLY A 13 20.16 11.45 37.84
N ALA A 14 20.61 10.28 38.29
CA ALA A 14 20.04 9.00 37.85
C ALA A 14 18.60 8.81 38.35
N SER A 15 18.28 9.21 39.57
CA SER A 15 16.91 9.17 40.12
C SER A 15 15.96 10.13 39.39
N VAL A 16 16.43 11.32 39.00
CA VAL A 16 15.65 12.28 38.21
C VAL A 16 15.41 11.77 36.79
N ALA A 17 16.42 11.18 36.14
CA ALA A 17 16.25 10.59 34.81
C ALA A 17 15.31 9.38 34.82
N LEU A 18 15.38 8.54 35.86
CA LEU A 18 14.50 7.38 36.00
C LEU A 18 13.05 7.79 36.28
N THR A 19 12.82 8.81 37.11
CA THR A 19 11.48 9.33 37.37
C THR A 19 10.87 10.00 36.14
N LEU A 20 11.68 10.71 35.33
CA LEU A 20 11.21 11.31 34.08
C LEU A 20 10.88 10.25 33.02
N ALA A 21 11.68 9.17 32.92
CA ALA A 21 11.42 8.05 32.03
C ALA A 21 10.17 7.25 32.43
N VAL A 22 9.89 7.12 33.73
CA VAL A 22 8.67 6.47 34.23
C VAL A 22 7.44 7.39 34.11
N ALA A 23 7.63 8.72 34.13
CA ALA A 23 6.56 9.69 33.89
C ALA A 23 6.11 9.76 32.42
N MET A 24 6.95 9.30 31.49
CA MET A 24 6.57 9.06 30.10
C MET A 24 5.72 7.78 30.05
N GLY A 25 4.42 7.92 30.30
CA GLY A 25 3.45 6.83 30.19
C GLY A 25 3.45 6.17 28.81
N PRO A 26 2.84 4.98 28.67
CA PRO A 26 2.77 4.29 27.39
C PRO A 26 2.13 5.18 26.32
N ALA A 27 2.75 5.26 25.15
CA ALA A 27 2.11 5.83 23.97
C ALA A 27 1.00 4.87 23.53
N HIS A 28 -0.25 5.29 23.70
CA HIS A 28 -1.42 4.57 23.19
C HIS A 28 -1.60 4.92 21.71
N ALA A 29 -1.68 3.91 20.84
CA ALA A 29 -2.20 4.10 19.51
C ALA A 29 -3.72 4.34 19.62
N ASP A 30 -4.22 5.41 19.02
CA ASP A 30 -5.66 5.69 18.97
C ASP A 30 -6.30 4.77 17.93
N GLU A 31 -6.93 3.70 18.42
CA GLU A 31 -7.68 2.72 17.63
C GLU A 31 -9.19 3.04 17.55
N GLY A 32 -9.63 4.13 18.18
CA GLY A 32 -11.04 4.49 18.34
C GLY A 32 -11.57 5.53 17.36
N PHE A 33 -10.75 6.01 16.43
CA PHE A 33 -11.20 7.00 15.44
C PHE A 33 -12.26 6.40 14.53
N ALA A 34 -13.42 7.08 14.42
CA ALA A 34 -14.50 6.65 13.55
C ALA A 34 -14.05 6.71 12.08
N LEU A 35 -13.80 5.55 11.49
CA LEU A 35 -13.46 5.44 10.08
C LEU A 35 -14.73 5.54 9.24
N ASP A 36 -14.67 6.33 8.16
CA ASP A 36 -15.70 6.31 7.15
C ASP A 36 -15.79 4.92 6.52
N ARG A 37 -17.02 4.46 6.30
CA ARG A 37 -17.25 3.22 5.55
C ARG A 37 -16.96 3.48 4.08
N ALA A 38 -16.05 2.70 3.51
CA ALA A 38 -15.84 2.69 2.07
C ALA A 38 -17.15 2.30 1.35
N PRO A 39 -17.47 2.93 0.21
CA PRO A 39 -18.61 2.53 -0.61
C PRO A 39 -18.42 1.08 -1.10
N ASN A 40 -19.49 0.29 -1.08
CA ASN A 40 -19.44 -1.11 -1.51
C ASN A 40 -19.71 -1.23 -3.02
N ASN A 41 -18.66 -1.06 -3.81
CA ASN A 41 -18.75 -1.11 -5.28
C ASN A 41 -18.24 -2.46 -5.85
N THR A 42 -18.08 -3.50 -5.02
CA THR A 42 -17.50 -4.79 -5.47
C THR A 42 -18.35 -5.53 -6.49
N HIS A 43 -19.63 -5.18 -6.62
CA HIS A 43 -20.57 -5.75 -7.57
C HIS A 43 -21.09 -4.72 -8.58
N ASP A 44 -20.59 -3.49 -8.53
CA ASP A 44 -20.95 -2.45 -9.51
C ASP A 44 -20.09 -2.63 -10.76
N ILE A 45 -20.68 -3.20 -11.81
CA ILE A 45 -20.00 -3.46 -13.08
C ILE A 45 -19.45 -2.18 -13.71
N ALA A 46 -20.17 -1.06 -13.64
CA ALA A 46 -19.69 0.19 -14.23
C ALA A 46 -18.46 0.72 -13.48
N ALA A 47 -18.46 0.64 -12.15
CA ALA A 47 -17.31 1.01 -11.34
C ALA A 47 -16.11 0.09 -11.61
N LEU A 48 -16.34 -1.22 -11.76
CA LEU A 48 -15.29 -2.20 -12.05
C LEU A 48 -14.67 -1.97 -13.45
N GLN A 49 -15.50 -1.73 -14.46
CA GLN A 49 -15.03 -1.42 -15.82
C GLN A 49 -14.21 -0.13 -15.84
N HIS A 50 -14.69 0.92 -15.16
CA HIS A 50 -13.96 2.17 -15.02
C HIS A 50 -12.61 1.96 -14.31
N GLY A 51 -12.58 1.18 -13.22
CA GLY A 51 -11.35 0.82 -12.52
C GLY A 51 -10.37 0.05 -13.39
N ALA A 52 -10.85 -0.90 -14.20
CA ALA A 52 -10.01 -1.64 -15.14
C ALA A 52 -9.40 -0.71 -16.20
N GLN A 53 -10.17 0.22 -16.74
CA GLN A 53 -9.67 1.22 -17.69
C GLN A 53 -8.56 2.07 -17.04
N LEU A 54 -8.79 2.61 -15.84
CA LEU A 54 -7.79 3.41 -15.13
C LEU A 54 -6.51 2.62 -14.86
N PHE A 55 -6.64 1.39 -14.38
CA PHE A 55 -5.51 0.54 -14.06
C PHE A 55 -4.66 0.27 -15.31
N VAL A 56 -5.27 -0.18 -16.41
CA VAL A 56 -4.53 -0.52 -17.64
C VAL A 56 -3.87 0.71 -18.26
N ASN A 57 -4.54 1.87 -18.27
CA ASN A 57 -4.02 3.07 -18.93
C ASN A 57 -2.93 3.80 -18.10
N TYR A 58 -3.05 3.79 -16.77
CA TYR A 58 -2.20 4.65 -15.92
C TYR A 58 -1.36 3.88 -14.91
N CYS A 59 -1.88 2.80 -14.34
CA CYS A 59 -1.20 2.07 -13.27
C CYS A 59 -0.27 0.99 -13.81
N LEU A 60 -0.67 0.30 -14.88
CA LEU A 60 0.01 -0.88 -15.42
C LEU A 60 1.42 -0.59 -15.94
N ASN A 61 1.75 0.67 -16.21
CA ASN A 61 3.10 1.07 -16.60
C ASN A 61 4.12 0.86 -15.45
N CYS A 62 3.66 0.86 -14.20
CA CYS A 62 4.50 0.68 -13.00
C CYS A 62 4.08 -0.49 -12.11
N HIS A 63 2.78 -0.84 -12.09
CA HIS A 63 2.22 -1.88 -11.23
C HIS A 63 1.70 -3.06 -12.06
N SER A 64 2.34 -4.21 -11.93
CA SER A 64 1.89 -5.44 -12.60
C SER A 64 0.68 -6.07 -11.89
N ALA A 65 -0.14 -6.78 -12.65
CA ALA A 65 -1.18 -7.68 -12.15
C ALA A 65 -0.95 -9.09 -12.70
N ASN A 66 0.15 -9.71 -12.27
CA ASN A 66 0.66 -10.97 -12.84
C ASN A 66 -0.24 -12.20 -12.63
N LEU A 67 -1.27 -12.10 -11.79
CA LEU A 67 -2.24 -13.17 -11.54
C LEU A 67 -3.57 -12.96 -12.29
N VAL A 68 -3.70 -11.85 -13.02
CA VAL A 68 -4.90 -11.49 -13.77
C VAL A 68 -4.58 -11.51 -15.27
N ARG A 69 -5.43 -12.16 -16.05
CA ARG A 69 -5.34 -12.17 -17.51
C ARG A 69 -6.24 -11.08 -18.09
N TYR A 70 -5.91 -10.59 -19.26
CA TYR A 70 -6.79 -9.64 -19.96
C TYR A 70 -8.18 -10.24 -20.21
N SER A 71 -8.28 -11.53 -20.57
CA SER A 71 -9.57 -12.23 -20.70
C SER A 71 -10.39 -12.33 -19.41
N SER A 72 -9.77 -12.13 -18.23
CA SER A 72 -10.53 -12.05 -16.97
C SER A 72 -11.44 -10.84 -16.91
N LEU A 73 -11.18 -9.78 -17.70
CA LEU A 73 -12.04 -8.60 -17.80
C LEU A 73 -13.40 -8.90 -18.45
N GLU A 74 -13.54 -10.02 -19.16
CA GLU A 74 -14.84 -10.49 -19.67
C GLU A 74 -15.83 -10.77 -18.52
N GLN A 75 -15.34 -11.12 -17.33
CA GLN A 75 -16.17 -11.36 -16.14
C GLN A 75 -16.86 -10.08 -15.63
N ILE A 76 -16.29 -8.91 -15.95
CA ILE A 76 -16.88 -7.60 -15.65
C ILE A 76 -17.52 -6.98 -16.91
N GLY A 77 -17.84 -7.80 -17.92
CA GLY A 77 -18.63 -7.39 -19.08
C GLY A 77 -17.88 -6.60 -20.16
N ILE A 78 -16.54 -6.56 -20.14
CA ILE A 78 -15.75 -5.99 -21.24
C ILE A 78 -15.55 -7.08 -22.29
N SER A 79 -16.04 -6.89 -23.51
CA SER A 79 -15.94 -7.93 -24.54
C SER A 79 -14.48 -8.15 -24.96
N GLN A 80 -14.17 -9.37 -25.42
CA GLN A 80 -12.84 -9.70 -25.97
C GLN A 80 -12.41 -8.68 -27.05
N LYS A 81 -13.33 -8.30 -27.93
CA LYS A 81 -13.06 -7.31 -28.98
C LYS A 81 -12.67 -5.95 -28.39
N GLU A 82 -13.36 -5.47 -27.37
CA GLU A 82 -13.02 -4.21 -26.71
C GLU A 82 -11.68 -4.28 -25.99
N ILE A 83 -11.36 -5.42 -25.38
CA ILE A 83 -10.05 -5.66 -24.76
C ILE A 83 -8.94 -5.57 -25.80
N GLU A 84 -9.08 -6.29 -26.92
CA GLU A 84 -8.11 -6.30 -28.01
C GLU A 84 -7.92 -4.90 -28.63
N GLN A 85 -9.01 -4.17 -28.80
CA GLN A 85 -8.99 -2.85 -29.43
C GLN A 85 -8.42 -1.75 -28.52
N ASN A 86 -8.59 -1.87 -27.20
CA ASN A 86 -8.37 -0.73 -26.29
C ASN A 86 -7.42 -0.98 -25.13
N LEU A 87 -7.08 -2.23 -24.78
CA LEU A 87 -6.40 -2.53 -23.51
C LEU A 87 -5.08 -3.29 -23.65
N LEU A 88 -4.81 -3.93 -24.80
CA LEU A 88 -3.58 -4.72 -25.02
C LEU A 88 -2.35 -3.87 -25.36
N PHE A 89 -2.01 -2.90 -24.51
CA PHE A 89 -0.85 -2.01 -24.77
C PHE A 89 0.51 -2.69 -24.54
N THR A 90 0.55 -3.67 -23.64
CA THR A 90 1.79 -4.34 -23.19
C THR A 90 1.92 -5.78 -23.70
N THR A 91 0.98 -6.24 -24.53
CA THR A 91 0.93 -7.63 -24.97
C THR A 91 0.16 -7.79 -26.28
N ASP A 92 0.26 -8.96 -26.93
CA ASP A 92 -0.39 -9.28 -28.20
C ASP A 92 -1.60 -10.22 -28.05
N LYS A 93 -1.85 -10.77 -26.86
CA LYS A 93 -2.88 -11.79 -26.64
C LYS A 93 -3.70 -11.53 -25.38
N VAL A 94 -5.02 -11.71 -25.50
CA VAL A 94 -5.96 -11.62 -24.37
C VAL A 94 -5.72 -12.68 -23.27
N GLY A 95 -5.08 -13.81 -23.62
CA GLY A 95 -4.75 -14.87 -22.66
C GLY A 95 -3.53 -14.57 -21.78
N ASN A 96 -2.77 -13.51 -22.09
CA ASN A 96 -1.59 -13.14 -21.32
C ASN A 96 -1.98 -12.37 -20.05
N THR A 97 -1.06 -12.35 -19.09
CA THR A 97 -1.20 -11.58 -17.85
C THR A 97 -0.73 -10.14 -18.02
N MET A 98 -1.13 -9.27 -17.09
CA MET A 98 -0.80 -7.85 -17.13
C MET A 98 0.59 -7.60 -16.49
N THR A 99 1.61 -7.46 -17.33
CA THR A 99 3.00 -7.20 -16.91
C THR A 99 3.44 -5.78 -17.25
N VAL A 100 4.38 -5.24 -16.46
CA VAL A 100 5.09 -3.98 -16.75
C VAL A 100 6.16 -4.20 -17.83
N ALA A 101 6.57 -3.13 -18.52
CA ALA A 101 7.65 -3.18 -19.50
C ALA A 101 9.06 -3.20 -18.86
N MET A 102 9.18 -2.83 -17.57
CA MET A 102 10.44 -2.80 -16.85
C MET A 102 11.01 -4.20 -16.64
N ARG A 103 12.28 -4.42 -17.03
CA ARG A 103 12.97 -5.69 -16.78
C ARG A 103 13.42 -5.78 -15.31
N PRO A 104 13.56 -6.99 -14.75
CA PRO A 104 14.09 -7.16 -13.40
C PRO A 104 15.46 -6.50 -13.18
N ASP A 105 16.34 -6.54 -14.19
CA ASP A 105 17.68 -5.94 -14.11
C ASP A 105 17.67 -4.41 -14.03
N ASP A 106 16.57 -3.78 -14.49
CA ASP A 106 16.37 -2.33 -14.52
C ASP A 106 15.68 -1.81 -13.26
N ALA A 107 15.15 -2.70 -12.40
CA ALA A 107 14.35 -2.37 -11.21
C ALA A 107 15.20 -2.12 -9.95
N LYS A 108 16.35 -1.46 -10.09
CA LYS A 108 17.33 -1.21 -9.01
C LYS A 108 16.93 -0.13 -8.04
#